data_AF-A0AAV8Z286-F1
#
_entry.id   AF-A0AAV8Z286-F1
#
_cell.length_a   1.000
_cell.length_b   1.000
_cell.length_c   1.000
_cell.angle_alpha   90.00
_cell.angle_beta   90.00
_cell.angle_gamma   90.00
#
_symmetry.space_group_name_H-M   'P 1'
#
loop_
_entity.id
_entity.type
_entity.pdbx_description
1 polymer ?
#
loop_
_entity_poly.entity_id
_entity_poly.type
_entity_poly.pdbx_seq_one_letter_code
_entity_poly.pdbx_strand_id
1 'polypeptide(L)'
;MVNTRSTKYDENFYNKDDRRTKSDERRTNDDDRRTVRWQEDERKSDGKRTKTEDRRTNDDDKRTVRRLNVVSGRIDGVEHQIDQVGIKVNRIEKVERKLEDTRRQVQKEILERIEGLGHQLHRTSITDLEHGPTSLGTPLQHSSLMHTERSVHKMLKPPTYDGQSSWSMYRRQFEAAAKANGWTPQEMATSLVISLRGQALEILQSIPEE
;
A
#
# COMPACT_ATOMS: atom_id res chain seq x y z
N MET A 1 103.97 -89.40 -10.93
CA MET A 1 102.84 -89.53 -9.98
C MET A 1 102.82 -88.22 -9.19
N VAL A 2 101.79 -87.37 -9.17
CA VAL A 2 100.34 -87.54 -9.30
C VAL A 2 99.78 -86.25 -9.92
N ASN A 3 98.85 -86.38 -10.86
CA ASN A 3 98.10 -85.29 -11.48
C ASN A 3 96.81 -85.11 -10.68
N THR A 4 96.59 -83.95 -10.04
CA THR A 4 95.30 -83.58 -9.43
C THR A 4 94.60 -82.56 -10.31
N ARG A 5 93.77 -83.07 -11.22
CA ARG A 5 92.68 -82.32 -11.85
C ARG A 5 91.52 -82.19 -10.85
N SER A 6 90.71 -81.14 -11.06
CA SER A 6 89.35 -80.93 -10.53
C SER A 6 89.30 -80.28 -9.13
N THR A 7 88.57 -79.20 -8.87
CA THR A 7 87.30 -78.73 -9.47
C THR A 7 87.27 -77.19 -9.59
N LYS A 8 87.08 -76.64 -10.80
CA LYS A 8 86.62 -75.25 -11.01
C LYS A 8 85.10 -75.24 -11.24
N TYR A 9 84.38 -75.69 -10.22
CA TYR A 9 82.92 -75.60 -10.07
C TYR A 9 82.78 -75.46 -8.55
N ASP A 10 82.48 -74.29 -7.95
CA ASP A 10 81.13 -73.70 -7.90
C ASP A 10 81.11 -72.26 -7.33
N GLU A 11 82.15 -71.45 -7.52
CA GLU A 11 82.14 -70.07 -6.97
C GLU A 11 81.31 -69.06 -7.79
N ASN A 12 80.98 -69.38 -9.05
CA ASN A 12 80.29 -68.44 -9.95
C ASN A 12 78.76 -68.50 -9.87
N PHE A 13 78.17 -69.58 -9.35
CA PHE A 13 76.72 -69.71 -9.23
C PHE A 13 76.19 -68.85 -8.06
N TYR A 14 76.83 -68.98 -6.88
CA TYR A 14 76.53 -68.16 -5.70
C TYR A 14 76.71 -66.65 -5.92
N ASN A 15 77.68 -66.25 -6.74
CA ASN A 15 78.00 -64.84 -6.97
C ASN A 15 77.02 -64.14 -7.94
N LYS A 16 76.30 -64.90 -8.79
CA LYS A 16 75.32 -64.34 -9.74
C LYS A 16 73.97 -64.11 -9.07
N ASP A 17 73.57 -65.01 -8.17
CA ASP A 17 72.36 -64.85 -7.36
C ASP A 17 72.51 -63.70 -6.36
N ASP A 18 73.66 -63.54 -5.70
CA ASP A 18 73.92 -62.39 -4.80
C ASP A 18 73.96 -61.03 -5.55
N ARG A 19 74.38 -61.01 -6.83
CA ARG A 19 74.27 -59.80 -7.67
C ARG A 19 72.83 -59.53 -8.08
N ARG A 20 72.02 -60.57 -8.30
CA ARG A 20 70.61 -60.46 -8.65
C ARG A 20 69.80 -59.95 -7.47
N THR A 21 70.02 -60.49 -6.28
CA THR A 21 69.38 -60.03 -5.03
C THR A 21 69.76 -58.58 -4.72
N LYS A 22 71.04 -58.19 -4.79
CA LYS A 22 71.46 -56.78 -4.62
C LYS A 22 70.88 -55.85 -5.68
N SER A 23 70.67 -56.34 -6.91
CA SER A 23 70.04 -55.54 -7.98
C SER A 23 68.55 -55.37 -7.76
N ASP A 24 67.86 -56.42 -7.32
CA ASP A 24 66.44 -56.38 -7.01
C ASP A 24 66.18 -55.55 -5.75
N GLU A 25 67.03 -55.64 -4.73
CA GLU A 25 66.97 -54.81 -3.52
C GLU A 25 67.27 -53.32 -3.83
N ARG A 26 68.14 -53.02 -4.80
CA ARG A 26 68.32 -51.65 -5.30
C ARG A 26 67.07 -51.15 -6.02
N ARG A 27 66.43 -51.99 -6.84
CA ARG A 27 65.18 -51.65 -7.53
C ARG A 27 64.04 -51.40 -6.56
N THR A 28 63.86 -52.24 -5.54
CA THR A 28 62.84 -52.04 -4.51
C THR A 28 63.10 -50.76 -3.71
N ASN A 29 64.35 -50.49 -3.32
CA ASN A 29 64.71 -49.25 -2.64
C ASN A 29 64.46 -48.00 -3.51
N ASP A 30 64.71 -48.09 -4.82
CA ASP A 30 64.42 -47.01 -5.77
C ASP A 30 62.92 -46.81 -5.98
N ASP A 31 62.14 -47.89 -6.04
CA ASP A 31 60.67 -47.86 -6.13
C ASP A 31 60.02 -47.33 -4.85
N ASP A 32 60.54 -47.68 -3.67
CA ASP A 32 60.11 -47.15 -2.38
C ASP A 32 60.41 -45.65 -2.28
N ARG A 33 61.63 -45.23 -2.65
CA ARG A 33 61.99 -43.80 -2.71
C ARG A 33 61.09 -43.03 -3.67
N ARG A 34 60.78 -43.61 -4.83
CA ARG A 34 59.87 -43.02 -5.81
C ARG A 34 58.47 -42.86 -5.20
N THR A 35 57.96 -43.90 -4.55
CA THR A 35 56.64 -43.91 -3.90
C THR A 35 56.53 -42.87 -2.79
N VAL A 36 57.54 -42.78 -1.91
CA VAL A 36 57.59 -41.76 -0.84
C VAL A 36 57.57 -40.35 -1.44
N ARG A 37 58.34 -40.12 -2.51
CA ARG A 37 58.36 -38.83 -3.21
C ARG A 37 57.00 -38.46 -3.81
N TRP A 38 56.33 -39.41 -4.47
CA TRP A 38 54.98 -39.21 -5.00
C TRP A 38 53.99 -38.83 -3.90
N GLN A 39 54.00 -39.54 -2.77
CA GLN A 39 53.13 -39.22 -1.64
C GLN A 39 53.43 -37.84 -1.03
N GLU A 40 54.69 -37.43 -0.97
CA GLU A 40 55.07 -36.10 -0.48
C GLU A 40 54.61 -34.99 -1.43
N ASP A 41 54.76 -35.19 -2.74
CA ASP A 41 54.30 -34.25 -3.77
C ASP A 41 52.77 -34.16 -3.82
N GLU A 42 52.06 -35.28 -3.59
CA GLU A 42 50.61 -35.33 -3.46
C GLU A 42 50.13 -34.57 -2.21
N ARG A 43 50.75 -34.80 -1.04
CA ARG A 43 50.48 -34.02 0.19
C ARG A 43 50.72 -32.52 -0.01
N LYS A 44 51.80 -32.14 -0.71
CA LYS A 44 52.09 -30.74 -1.03
C LYS A 44 51.06 -30.14 -1.99
N SER A 45 50.59 -30.92 -2.95
CA SER A 45 49.60 -30.49 -3.94
C SER A 45 48.22 -30.31 -3.29
N ASP A 46 47.82 -31.25 -2.44
CA ASP A 46 46.59 -31.20 -1.67
C ASP A 46 46.60 -30.03 -0.68
N GLY A 47 47.68 -29.85 0.07
CA GLY A 47 47.86 -28.70 0.96
C GLY A 47 47.84 -27.34 0.26
N LYS A 48 48.24 -27.27 -1.03
CA LYS A 48 48.08 -26.05 -1.84
C LYS A 48 46.63 -25.84 -2.25
N ARG A 49 45.92 -26.91 -2.65
CA ARG A 49 44.50 -26.86 -3.03
C ARG A 49 43.63 -26.40 -1.86
N THR A 50 43.77 -27.02 -0.70
CA THR A 50 43.01 -26.64 0.52
C THR A 50 43.25 -25.17 0.88
N LYS A 51 44.51 -24.71 0.91
CA LYS A 51 44.83 -23.31 1.17
C LYS A 51 44.29 -22.34 0.12
N THR A 52 44.15 -22.76 -1.14
CA THR A 52 43.50 -21.92 -2.17
C THR A 52 41.99 -21.89 -2.01
N GLU A 53 41.38 -22.99 -1.60
CA GLU A 53 39.94 -23.10 -1.34
C GLU A 53 39.54 -22.26 -0.12
N ASP A 54 40.28 -22.37 0.99
CA ASP A 54 40.09 -21.54 2.20
C ASP A 54 40.20 -20.04 1.92
N ARG A 55 41.08 -19.64 0.99
CA ARG A 55 41.19 -18.23 0.58
C ARG A 55 39.97 -17.79 -0.21
N ARG A 56 39.46 -18.63 -1.12
CA ARG A 56 38.27 -18.33 -1.91
C ARG A 56 37.04 -18.21 -1.01
N THR A 57 36.83 -19.14 -0.10
CA THR A 57 35.71 -19.10 0.85
C THR A 57 35.77 -17.85 1.73
N ASN A 58 36.93 -17.50 2.25
CA ASN A 58 37.10 -16.28 3.04
C ASN A 58 36.85 -14.99 2.22
N ASP A 59 37.24 -14.96 0.95
CA ASP A 59 36.96 -13.82 0.07
C ASP A 59 35.47 -13.71 -0.30
N ASP A 60 34.79 -14.85 -0.47
CA ASP A 60 33.34 -14.93 -0.64
C ASP A 60 32.61 -14.45 0.61
N ASP A 61 33.03 -14.88 1.80
CA ASP A 61 32.48 -14.41 3.09
C ASP A 61 32.69 -12.90 3.28
N LYS A 62 33.87 -12.38 2.95
CA LYS A 62 34.08 -10.92 2.97
C LYS A 62 33.18 -10.20 1.98
N ARG A 63 32.91 -10.79 0.82
CA ARG A 63 31.99 -10.21 -0.18
C ARG A 63 30.54 -10.24 0.32
N THR A 64 30.09 -11.31 0.95
CA THR A 64 28.73 -11.40 1.53
C THR A 64 28.57 -10.39 2.66
N VAL A 65 29.53 -10.28 3.58
CA VAL A 65 29.50 -9.29 4.67
C VAL A 65 29.43 -7.85 4.14
N ARG A 66 30.22 -7.50 3.13
CA ARG A 66 30.14 -6.16 2.50
C ARG A 66 28.74 -5.89 1.94
N ARG A 67 28.12 -6.88 1.29
CA ARG A 67 26.75 -6.75 0.76
C ARG A 67 25.73 -6.59 1.89
N LEU A 68 25.85 -7.36 2.96
CA LEU A 68 24.99 -7.26 4.13
C LEU A 68 25.08 -5.88 4.79
N ASN A 69 26.27 -5.32 4.92
CA ASN A 69 26.45 -3.97 5.48
C ASN A 69 25.77 -2.89 4.63
N VAL A 70 25.84 -3.00 3.30
CA VAL A 70 25.12 -2.09 2.39
C VAL A 70 23.61 -2.23 2.56
N VAL A 71 23.10 -3.45 2.67
CA VAL A 71 21.68 -3.70 2.90
C VAL A 71 21.24 -3.15 4.27
N SER A 72 22.03 -3.35 5.32
CA SER A 72 21.78 -2.81 6.66
C SER A 72 21.64 -1.30 6.62
N GLY A 73 22.60 -0.58 6.02
CA GLY A 73 22.51 0.88 5.92
C GLY A 73 21.31 1.37 5.11
N ARG A 74 20.86 0.59 4.12
CA ARG A 74 19.61 0.89 3.39
C ARG A 74 18.37 0.65 4.26
N ILE A 75 18.38 -0.40 5.09
CA ILE A 75 17.30 -0.68 6.05
C ILE A 75 17.20 0.46 7.07
N ASP A 76 18.32 0.87 7.67
CA ASP A 76 18.37 1.99 8.63
C ASP A 76 17.79 3.28 8.00
N GLY A 77 18.09 3.52 6.72
CA GLY A 77 17.54 4.65 5.97
C GLY A 77 16.02 4.56 5.77
N VAL A 78 15.50 3.37 5.47
CA VAL A 78 14.05 3.12 5.35
C VAL A 78 13.36 3.26 6.69
N GLU A 79 13.92 2.72 7.76
CA GLU A 79 13.40 2.86 9.13
C GLU A 79 13.27 4.33 9.51
N HIS A 80 14.31 5.13 9.25
CA HIS A 80 14.25 6.57 9.48
C HIS A 80 13.15 7.27 8.67
N GLN A 81 12.93 6.88 7.41
CA GLN A 81 11.84 7.41 6.60
C GLN A 81 10.48 7.02 7.16
N ILE A 82 10.31 5.79 7.63
CA ILE A 82 9.09 5.31 8.28
C ILE A 82 8.79 6.14 9.53
N ASP A 83 9.79 6.42 10.36
CA ASP A 83 9.63 7.27 11.55
C ASP A 83 9.15 8.68 11.18
N GLN A 84 9.76 9.29 10.15
CA GLN A 84 9.32 10.60 9.65
C GLN A 84 7.86 10.57 9.16
N VAL A 85 7.47 9.51 8.46
CA VAL A 85 6.08 9.31 8.02
C VAL A 85 5.16 9.18 9.24
N GLY A 86 5.55 8.43 10.26
CA GLY A 86 4.79 8.31 11.51
C GLY A 86 4.51 9.67 12.17
N ILE A 87 5.52 10.54 12.25
CA ILE A 87 5.36 11.92 12.76
C ILE A 87 4.38 12.73 11.89
N LYS A 88 4.48 12.63 10.56
CA LYS A 88 3.58 13.35 9.64
C LYS A 88 2.13 12.85 9.77
N VAL A 89 1.93 11.54 9.88
CA VAL A 89 0.60 10.93 10.09
C VAL A 89 -0.03 11.45 11.37
N ASN A 90 0.71 11.48 12.49
CA ASN A 90 0.18 12.04 13.74
C ASN A 90 -0.25 13.52 13.62
N ARG A 91 0.51 14.32 12.86
CA ARG A 91 0.13 15.71 12.57
C ARG A 91 -1.15 15.79 11.72
N ILE A 92 -1.31 14.92 10.73
CA ILE A 92 -2.52 14.85 9.89
C ILE A 92 -3.73 14.48 10.75
N GLU A 93 -3.64 13.45 11.59
CA GLU A 93 -4.73 13.07 12.50
C GLU A 93 -5.17 14.25 13.41
N LYS A 94 -4.21 15.07 13.85
CA LYS A 94 -4.51 16.27 14.64
C LYS A 94 -5.29 17.31 13.83
N VAL A 95 -4.95 17.48 12.55
CA VAL A 95 -5.68 18.36 11.63
C VAL A 95 -7.08 17.83 11.36
N GLU A 96 -7.22 16.53 11.11
CA GLU A 96 -8.52 15.88 10.89
C GLU A 96 -9.46 16.05 12.09
N ARG A 97 -8.97 15.83 13.32
CA ARG A 97 -9.76 16.08 14.54
C ARG A 97 -10.23 17.52 14.63
N LYS A 98 -9.35 18.50 14.37
CA LYS A 98 -9.73 19.92 14.35
C LYS A 98 -10.76 20.23 13.27
N LEU A 99 -10.59 19.67 12.08
CA LEU A 99 -11.52 19.87 10.97
C LEU A 99 -12.91 19.31 11.33
N GLU A 100 -12.95 18.13 11.91
CA GLU A 100 -14.17 17.49 12.39
C GLU A 100 -14.89 18.35 13.45
N ASP A 101 -14.14 18.93 14.39
CA ASP A 101 -14.70 19.83 15.41
C ASP A 101 -15.23 21.13 14.81
N THR A 102 -14.49 21.77 13.90
CA THR A 102 -14.97 22.96 13.20
C THR A 102 -16.23 22.67 12.37
N ARG A 103 -16.30 21.50 11.73
CA ARG A 103 -17.48 21.05 11.00
C ARG A 103 -18.70 20.93 11.92
N ARG A 104 -18.54 20.32 13.09
CA ARG A 104 -19.61 20.21 14.10
C ARG A 104 -20.06 21.59 14.59
N GLN A 105 -19.11 22.48 14.83
CA GLN A 105 -19.40 23.84 15.28
C GLN A 105 -20.21 24.62 14.24
N VAL A 106 -19.78 24.59 12.97
CA VAL A 106 -20.51 25.23 11.87
C VAL A 106 -21.90 24.63 11.70
N GLN A 107 -22.05 23.30 11.78
CA GLN A 107 -23.36 22.65 11.72
C GLN A 107 -24.29 23.11 12.85
N LYS A 108 -23.78 23.19 14.08
CA LYS A 108 -24.53 23.68 15.24
C LYS A 108 -24.95 25.14 15.05
N GLU A 109 -24.04 26.01 14.63
CA GLU A 109 -24.33 27.43 14.42
C GLU A 109 -25.41 27.64 13.34
N ILE A 110 -25.37 26.87 12.25
CA ILE A 110 -26.40 26.93 11.19
C ILE A 110 -27.76 26.53 11.75
N LEU A 111 -27.85 25.45 12.53
CA LEU A 111 -29.11 25.00 13.12
C LEU A 111 -29.70 26.05 14.08
N GLU A 112 -28.88 26.60 14.98
CA GLU A 112 -29.29 27.64 15.92
C GLU A 112 -29.78 28.91 15.20
N ARG A 113 -29.09 29.33 14.12
CA ARG A 113 -29.52 30.48 13.30
C ARG A 113 -30.86 30.23 12.60
N ILE A 114 -31.08 29.04 12.07
CA ILE A 114 -32.36 28.68 11.41
C ILE A 114 -33.51 28.70 12.42
N GLU A 115 -33.31 28.11 13.60
CA GLU A 115 -34.32 28.11 14.67
C GLU A 115 -34.63 29.54 15.15
N GLY A 116 -33.61 30.37 15.34
CA GLY A 116 -33.77 31.78 15.67
C GLY A 116 -34.57 32.57 14.63
N LEU A 117 -34.31 32.33 13.33
CA LEU A 117 -35.08 32.94 12.24
C LEU A 117 -36.55 32.47 12.24
N GLY A 118 -36.81 31.19 12.55
CA GLY A 118 -38.16 30.65 12.69
C GLY A 118 -38.96 31.37 13.78
N HIS A 119 -38.36 31.60 14.94
CA HIS A 119 -39.00 32.34 16.03
C HIS A 119 -39.26 33.81 15.69
N GLN A 120 -38.35 34.47 14.97
CA GLN A 120 -38.54 35.86 14.52
C GLN A 120 -39.69 35.98 13.53
N LEU A 121 -39.75 35.10 12.52
CA LEU A 121 -40.83 35.07 11.54
C LEU A 121 -42.20 34.75 12.19
N HIS A 122 -42.22 33.85 13.16
CA HIS A 122 -43.46 33.52 13.88
C HIS A 122 -43.96 34.71 14.70
N ARG A 123 -43.04 35.45 15.36
CA ARG A 123 -43.39 36.64 16.14
C ARG A 123 -43.95 37.77 15.28
N THR A 124 -43.29 38.10 14.16
CA THR A 124 -43.78 39.17 13.26
C THR A 124 -45.13 38.81 12.63
N SER A 125 -45.31 37.53 12.26
CA SER A 125 -46.59 37.06 11.72
C SER A 125 -47.75 37.15 12.73
N ILE A 126 -47.48 37.01 14.03
CA ILE A 126 -48.51 37.15 15.08
C ILE A 126 -48.82 38.62 15.34
N THR A 127 -47.80 39.49 15.42
CA THR A 127 -48.00 40.92 15.73
C THR A 127 -48.72 41.67 14.61
N ASP A 128 -48.50 41.30 13.36
CA ASP A 128 -49.14 41.92 12.19
C ASP A 128 -50.61 41.51 12.03
N LEU A 129 -51.05 40.40 12.62
CA LEU A 129 -52.45 39.96 12.66
C LEU A 129 -53.25 40.61 13.80
N GLU A 130 -52.60 41.09 14.86
CA GLU A 130 -53.28 41.66 16.04
C GLU A 130 -53.59 43.18 15.93
N HIS A 131 -53.04 43.88 14.92
CA HIS A 131 -53.16 45.35 14.78
C HIS A 131 -54.00 45.85 13.59
N GLY A 132 -54.94 45.05 13.06
CA GLY A 132 -55.93 45.54 12.09
C GLY A 132 -56.87 46.59 12.71
N PRO A 133 -57.14 47.75 12.06
CA PRO A 133 -57.90 48.82 12.67
C PRO A 133 -59.36 48.41 12.86
N THR A 134 -59.79 48.38 14.10
CA THR A 134 -61.20 48.34 14.53
C THR A 134 -61.96 49.52 13.92
N SER A 135 -62.73 49.31 12.85
CA SER A 135 -63.88 50.17 12.54
C SER A 135 -64.87 49.54 11.56
N LEU A 136 -66.15 49.59 11.99
CA LEU A 136 -67.39 49.62 11.19
C LEU A 136 -68.02 48.28 10.75
N GLY A 137 -68.83 47.73 11.67
CA GLY A 137 -70.28 47.55 11.53
C GLY A 137 -70.87 46.94 10.25
N THR A 138 -71.36 45.69 10.34
CA THR A 138 -72.75 45.24 10.11
C THR A 138 -72.82 43.70 10.14
N PRO A 139 -73.87 43.09 10.71
CA PRO A 139 -74.09 41.65 10.58
C PRO A 139 -74.93 41.38 9.32
N LEU A 140 -74.60 40.33 8.56
CA LEU A 140 -75.55 39.31 8.09
C LEU A 140 -75.00 38.41 6.97
N GLN A 141 -75.44 37.14 7.08
CA GLN A 141 -75.69 36.15 6.04
C GLN A 141 -74.57 35.21 5.56
N HIS A 142 -74.71 33.99 6.07
CA HIS A 142 -74.27 32.74 5.47
C HIS A 142 -74.48 32.71 3.95
N SER A 143 -73.41 32.48 3.19
CA SER A 143 -73.49 31.59 2.03
C SER A 143 -72.14 30.88 1.84
N SER A 144 -72.23 29.56 1.88
CA SER A 144 -71.18 28.63 1.50
C SER A 144 -70.90 28.82 0.00
N LEU A 145 -69.67 29.22 -0.34
CA LEU A 145 -69.10 28.96 -1.65
C LEU A 145 -67.66 28.51 -1.46
N MET A 146 -67.57 27.20 -1.43
CA MET A 146 -66.39 26.37 -1.46
C MET A 146 -65.50 26.69 -2.68
N HIS A 147 -64.21 26.89 -2.37
CA HIS A 147 -63.05 26.68 -3.23
C HIS A 147 -62.87 27.65 -4.40
N THR A 148 -61.90 28.57 -4.28
CA THR A 148 -60.60 28.46 -4.95
C THR A 148 -59.70 29.58 -4.40
N GLU A 149 -59.23 29.44 -3.16
CA GLU A 149 -57.98 30.13 -2.82
C GLU A 149 -56.88 29.42 -3.61
N ARG A 150 -56.57 29.97 -4.77
CA ARG A 150 -55.34 29.69 -5.49
C ARG A 150 -54.21 30.29 -4.64
N SER A 151 -53.91 29.61 -3.53
CA SER A 151 -52.65 29.77 -2.84
C SER A 151 -51.57 29.57 -3.90
N VAL A 152 -50.79 30.61 -4.15
CA VAL A 152 -49.65 30.55 -5.06
C VAL A 152 -48.67 29.58 -4.41
N HIS A 153 -48.85 28.27 -4.65
CA HIS A 153 -47.94 27.24 -4.21
C HIS A 153 -46.60 27.53 -4.87
N LYS A 154 -45.72 28.25 -4.18
CA LYS A 154 -44.34 28.44 -4.57
C LYS A 154 -43.70 27.05 -4.55
N MET A 155 -43.58 26.43 -5.72
CA MET A 155 -42.83 25.18 -5.87
C MET A 155 -41.39 25.43 -5.41
N LEU A 156 -40.93 24.63 -4.46
CA LEU A 156 -39.57 24.70 -3.94
C LEU A 156 -38.61 24.29 -5.05
N LYS A 157 -37.76 25.22 -5.50
CA LYS A 157 -36.75 24.90 -6.52
C LYS A 157 -35.60 24.14 -5.86
N PRO A 158 -35.19 22.99 -6.41
CA PRO A 158 -34.06 22.26 -5.87
C PRO A 158 -32.77 23.05 -6.15
N PRO A 159 -31.75 22.93 -5.31
CA PRO A 159 -30.44 23.50 -5.60
C PRO A 159 -29.85 22.89 -6.87
N THR A 160 -28.91 23.60 -7.51
CA THR A 160 -28.12 23.06 -8.62
C THR A 160 -26.97 22.19 -8.11
N TYR A 161 -26.54 21.21 -8.89
CA TYR A 161 -25.42 20.33 -8.57
C TYR A 161 -24.32 20.44 -9.63
N ASP A 162 -23.12 20.83 -9.21
CA ASP A 162 -21.95 21.03 -10.06
C ASP A 162 -20.84 19.99 -9.83
N GLY A 163 -21.04 19.07 -8.87
CA GLY A 163 -20.06 18.06 -8.47
C GLY A 163 -19.13 18.49 -7.32
N GLN A 164 -19.18 19.73 -6.84
CA GLN A 164 -18.30 20.20 -5.74
C GLN A 164 -18.76 19.71 -4.37
N SER A 165 -20.06 19.56 -4.17
CA SER A 165 -20.64 19.05 -2.93
C SER A 165 -20.83 17.54 -2.97
N SER A 166 -20.90 16.90 -1.79
CA SER A 166 -21.20 15.47 -1.71
C SER A 166 -22.57 15.15 -2.31
N TRP A 167 -22.62 14.15 -3.19
CA TRP A 167 -23.86 13.66 -3.83
C TRP A 167 -24.94 13.31 -2.81
N SER A 168 -24.57 12.69 -1.68
CA SER A 168 -25.53 12.28 -0.65
C SER A 168 -26.20 13.46 0.04
N MET A 169 -25.50 14.59 0.21
CA MET A 169 -26.06 15.82 0.77
C MET A 169 -27.01 16.47 -0.22
N TYR A 170 -26.58 16.58 -1.49
CA TYR A 170 -27.40 17.11 -2.57
C TYR A 170 -28.70 16.32 -2.72
N ARG A 171 -28.60 14.99 -2.77
CA ARG A 171 -29.74 14.08 -2.90
C ARG A 171 -30.78 14.29 -1.79
N ARG A 172 -30.36 14.45 -0.53
CA ARG A 172 -31.30 14.71 0.57
C ARG A 172 -32.06 16.03 0.42
N GLN A 173 -31.37 17.10 0.00
CA GLN A 173 -32.00 18.40 -0.26
C GLN A 173 -32.99 18.32 -1.43
N PHE A 174 -32.60 17.62 -2.50
CA PHE A 174 -33.44 17.36 -3.66
C PHE A 174 -34.69 16.56 -3.30
N GLU A 175 -34.54 15.45 -2.56
CA GLU A 175 -35.65 14.60 -2.11
C GLU A 175 -36.60 15.36 -1.17
N ALA A 176 -36.08 16.23 -0.30
CA ALA A 176 -36.91 17.07 0.55
C ALA A 176 -37.76 18.07 -0.27
N ALA A 177 -37.17 18.72 -1.28
CA ALA A 177 -37.89 19.60 -2.20
C ALA A 177 -38.93 18.83 -3.02
N ALA A 178 -38.57 17.64 -3.53
CA ALA A 178 -39.48 16.77 -4.28
C ALA A 178 -40.68 16.34 -3.45
N LYS A 179 -40.46 15.91 -2.21
CA LYS A 179 -41.52 15.50 -1.28
C LYS A 179 -42.45 16.66 -0.93
N ALA A 180 -41.89 17.85 -0.70
CA ALA A 180 -42.68 19.04 -0.38
C ALA A 180 -43.50 19.56 -1.58
N ASN A 181 -43.02 19.33 -2.81
CA ASN A 181 -43.74 19.67 -4.03
C ASN A 181 -44.66 18.57 -4.56
N GLY A 182 -44.61 17.36 -3.98
CA GLY A 182 -45.37 16.21 -4.45
C GLY A 182 -44.96 15.71 -5.84
N TRP A 183 -43.68 15.84 -6.21
CA TRP A 183 -43.21 15.43 -7.55
C TRP A 183 -43.36 13.94 -7.80
N THR A 184 -43.80 13.62 -9.02
CA THR A 184 -43.77 12.26 -9.57
C THR A 184 -42.34 11.81 -9.90
N PRO A 185 -42.08 10.50 -10.07
CA PRO A 185 -40.77 10.00 -10.50
C PRO A 185 -40.24 10.65 -11.80
N GLN A 186 -41.13 10.95 -12.74
CA GLN A 186 -40.77 11.59 -14.00
C GLN A 186 -40.36 13.07 -13.80
N GLU A 187 -41.08 13.80 -12.95
CA GLU A 187 -40.73 15.18 -12.58
C GLU A 187 -39.43 15.25 -11.78
N MET A 188 -39.20 14.28 -10.87
CA MET A 188 -37.93 14.14 -10.17
C MET A 188 -36.77 13.91 -11.15
N ALA A 189 -36.91 12.99 -12.10
CA ALA A 189 -35.87 12.72 -13.11
C ALA A 189 -35.59 13.96 -13.96
N THR A 190 -36.64 14.61 -14.46
CA THR A 190 -36.52 15.83 -15.29
C THR A 190 -35.87 16.97 -14.51
N SER A 191 -36.31 17.21 -13.29
CA SER A 191 -35.76 18.27 -12.44
C SER A 191 -34.31 17.98 -12.04
N LEU A 192 -33.96 16.72 -11.81
CA LEU A 192 -32.60 16.30 -11.54
C LEU A 192 -31.68 16.57 -12.72
N VAL A 193 -32.12 16.27 -13.95
CA VAL A 193 -31.33 16.57 -15.16
C VAL A 193 -31.12 18.08 -15.32
N ILE A 194 -32.16 18.89 -15.08
CA ILE A 194 -32.09 20.36 -15.18
C ILE A 194 -31.18 20.98 -14.10
N SER A 195 -31.08 20.34 -12.93
CA SER A 195 -30.28 20.85 -11.82
C SER A 195 -28.78 20.58 -11.97
N LEU A 196 -28.37 19.64 -12.82
CA LEU A 196 -26.95 19.36 -13.11
C LEU A 196 -26.30 20.54 -13.86
N ARG A 197 -25.07 20.86 -13.47
CA ARG A 197 -24.22 21.90 -14.05
C ARG A 197 -22.76 21.43 -14.10
N GLY A 198 -21.94 22.09 -14.91
CA GLY A 198 -20.48 21.85 -14.95
C GLY A 198 -20.14 20.37 -15.21
N GLN A 199 -19.17 19.84 -14.45
CA GLN A 199 -18.70 18.46 -14.57
C GLN A 199 -19.80 17.42 -14.29
N ALA A 200 -20.77 17.73 -13.44
CA ALA A 200 -21.88 16.82 -13.17
C ALA A 200 -22.81 16.66 -14.39
N LEU A 201 -22.91 17.68 -15.24
CA LEU A 201 -23.70 17.62 -16.48
C LEU A 201 -23.02 16.79 -17.57
N GLU A 202 -21.68 16.73 -17.59
CA GLU A 202 -20.91 15.94 -18.56
C GLU A 202 -21.21 14.43 -18.44
N ILE A 203 -21.63 13.96 -17.26
CA ILE A 203 -22.06 12.57 -17.04
C ILE A 203 -23.24 12.20 -17.92
N LEU A 204 -24.09 13.16 -18.31
CA LEU A 204 -25.21 12.86 -19.22
C LEU A 204 -24.74 12.49 -20.63
N GLN A 205 -23.53 12.90 -21.04
CA GLN A 205 -22.98 12.56 -22.38
C GLN A 205 -22.45 11.13 -22.44
N SER A 206 -22.20 10.49 -21.31
CA SER A 206 -21.72 9.10 -21.24
C SER A 206 -22.85 8.07 -21.16
N ILE A 207 -24.11 8.52 -21.09
CA ILE A 207 -25.28 7.66 -21.10
C ILE A 207 -25.72 7.45 -22.56
N PRO A 208 -25.83 6.21 -23.05
CA PRO A 208 -26.34 5.94 -24.40
C PRO A 208 -27.77 6.48 -24.56
N GLU A 209 -28.06 7.13 -25.69
CA GLU A 209 -29.45 7.42 -26.06
C GLU A 209 -30.13 6.08 -26.39
N GLU A 210 -31.18 5.74 -25.65
CA GLU A 210 -32.07 4.60 -25.97
C GLU A 210 -32.89 4.85 -27.25
#